data_AF-Q8YMX8-F1
#
_entry.id   AF-Q8YMX8-F1
#
_cell.length_a   1.000
_cell.length_b   1.000
_cell.length_c   1.000
_cell.angle_alpha   90.00
_cell.angle_beta   90.00
_cell.angle_gamma   90.00
#
_symmetry.space_group_name_H-M   'P 1'
#
loop_
_entity.id
_entity.type
_entity.pdbx_description
1 polymer ?
#
loop_
_entity_poly.entity_id
_entity_poly.type
_entity_poly.pdbx_seq_one_letter_code
_entity_poly.pdbx_strand_id
1 'polypeptide(L)'
;MIIGRLIKCNCVTILHFLSLEHFFMKLAKGLGIATIAAISVAAVGVQPTQAAIVNYNFIVDATSGSNPGQYFGSLKYDDSFLTGLGLETLGVENGLEVKFNYLGNTYTEEDDEFYDLYPIVSFNDGKLLGLSYFVADKFFIGNENNLDVGGNIFYEIDGSVFATEVGTVRYSQVPEPFAVSGIAIAATVGLFMKRKKKATLVG
;
A
#
# COMPACT_ATOMS: atom_id res chain seq x y z
N MET A 1 -41.61 -64.89 17.42
CA MET A 1 -42.15 -63.65 16.85
C MET A 1 -41.64 -63.54 15.41
N ILE A 2 -42.57 -63.79 14.48
CA ILE A 2 -42.60 -63.59 13.02
C ILE A 2 -41.36 -63.94 12.17
N ILE A 3 -41.56 -65.05 11.44
CA ILE A 3 -40.89 -65.54 10.24
C ILE A 3 -41.25 -64.63 9.05
N GLY A 4 -40.29 -64.34 8.17
CA GLY A 4 -40.53 -63.68 6.89
C GLY A 4 -39.44 -63.98 5.88
N ARG A 5 -39.73 -64.91 4.98
CA ARG A 5 -38.89 -65.47 3.89
C ARG A 5 -39.43 -64.91 2.56
N LEU A 6 -38.67 -65.12 1.46
CA LEU A 6 -39.11 -65.03 0.04
C LEU A 6 -39.23 -63.58 -0.53
N ILE A 7 -38.89 -63.20 -1.77
CA ILE A 7 -38.67 -63.87 -3.08
C ILE A 7 -37.89 -62.90 -4.01
N LYS A 8 -36.96 -63.45 -4.81
CA LYS A 8 -36.51 -62.89 -6.11
C LYS A 8 -37.63 -63.06 -7.15
N CYS A 9 -37.97 -62.05 -7.95
CA CYS A 9 -38.45 -62.33 -9.31
C CYS A 9 -38.23 -61.18 -10.30
N ASN A 10 -37.68 -61.58 -11.45
CA ASN A 10 -37.48 -60.84 -12.68
C ASN A 10 -38.78 -60.76 -13.51
N CYS A 11 -38.68 -60.04 -14.65
CA CYS A 11 -39.57 -60.06 -15.83
C CYS A 11 -40.76 -59.07 -15.70
N VAL A 12 -41.07 -58.17 -16.64
CA VAL A 12 -41.38 -58.31 -18.08
C VAL A 12 -41.38 -56.87 -18.67
N THR A 13 -40.59 -56.53 -19.70
CA THR A 13 -40.97 -56.37 -21.15
C THR A 13 -42.07 -55.28 -21.38
N ILE A 14 -41.90 -54.23 -22.19
CA ILE A 14 -42.28 -54.17 -23.64
C ILE A 14 -42.14 -52.73 -24.22
N LEU A 15 -41.51 -52.68 -25.41
CA LEU A 15 -41.70 -51.82 -26.61
C LEU A 15 -41.75 -50.27 -26.54
N HIS A 16 -40.88 -49.61 -27.31
CA HIS A 16 -41.15 -49.09 -28.67
C HIS A 16 -39.82 -48.54 -29.26
N PHE A 17 -39.16 -49.22 -30.21
CA PHE A 17 -39.33 -49.20 -31.67
C PHE A 17 -38.53 -48.11 -32.42
N LEU A 18 -37.54 -48.57 -33.22
CA LEU A 18 -36.93 -47.96 -34.43
C LEU A 18 -36.07 -46.69 -34.21
N SER A 19 -34.97 -46.41 -34.91
CA SER A 19 -34.56 -46.66 -36.29
C SER A 19 -33.05 -46.32 -36.36
N LEU A 20 -32.18 -47.29 -36.62
CA LEU A 20 -31.48 -47.49 -37.89
C LEU A 20 -30.08 -46.85 -37.93
N GLU A 21 -29.11 -47.72 -38.17
CA GLU A 21 -27.68 -47.50 -38.19
C GLU A 21 -27.14 -46.74 -39.42
N HIS A 22 -25.99 -46.11 -39.20
CA HIS A 22 -24.85 -45.94 -40.12
C HIS A 22 -25.11 -45.35 -41.53
N PHE A 23 -24.87 -44.05 -41.66
CA PHE A 23 -24.36 -43.48 -42.91
C PHE A 23 -23.08 -42.68 -42.63
N PHE A 24 -21.95 -43.35 -42.88
CA PHE A 24 -20.63 -42.73 -42.96
C PHE A 24 -20.60 -41.79 -44.17
N MET A 25 -20.43 -40.47 -43.98
CA MET A 25 -19.53 -39.66 -44.80
C MET A 25 -19.46 -38.19 -44.37
N LYS A 26 -18.20 -37.71 -44.38
CA LYS A 26 -17.73 -36.38 -44.75
C LYS A 26 -17.90 -35.22 -43.76
N LEU A 27 -16.77 -34.92 -43.11
CA LEU A 27 -15.94 -33.75 -43.42
C LEU A 27 -16.65 -32.38 -43.41
N ALA A 28 -16.55 -31.64 -42.30
CA ALA A 28 -16.10 -30.23 -42.32
C ALA A 28 -16.12 -29.62 -40.90
N LYS A 29 -14.94 -29.14 -40.48
CA LYS A 29 -14.68 -27.75 -40.01
C LYS A 29 -15.76 -27.19 -39.05
N GLY A 30 -15.53 -27.14 -37.75
CA GLY A 30 -14.54 -26.27 -37.13
C GLY A 30 -15.20 -24.94 -36.74
N LEU A 31 -15.60 -24.80 -35.47
CA LEU A 31 -15.64 -23.52 -34.75
C LEU A 31 -15.81 -23.82 -33.25
N GLY A 32 -14.71 -24.16 -32.60
CA GLY A 32 -14.66 -24.16 -31.14
C GLY A 32 -14.67 -22.70 -30.68
N ILE A 33 -15.82 -22.21 -30.22
CA ILE A 33 -15.91 -20.91 -29.55
C ILE A 33 -15.20 -21.06 -28.21
N ALA A 34 -13.93 -20.71 -28.16
CA ALA A 34 -13.22 -20.52 -26.90
C ALA A 34 -13.67 -19.18 -26.32
N THR A 35 -14.67 -19.22 -25.44
CA THR A 35 -15.01 -18.12 -24.55
C THR A 35 -13.83 -17.89 -23.60
N ILE A 36 -12.95 -16.96 -23.96
CA ILE A 36 -11.96 -16.44 -23.02
C ILE A 36 -12.74 -15.53 -22.07
N ALA A 37 -13.09 -16.04 -20.90
CA ALA A 37 -13.53 -15.20 -19.79
C ALA A 37 -12.36 -14.27 -19.44
N ALA A 38 -12.45 -13.01 -19.84
CA ALA A 38 -11.53 -11.97 -19.37
C ALA A 38 -11.79 -11.78 -17.88
N ILE A 39 -10.93 -12.35 -17.04
CA ILE A 39 -10.91 -12.05 -15.61
C ILE A 39 -10.36 -10.63 -15.51
N SER A 40 -11.26 -9.65 -15.46
CA SER A 40 -10.92 -8.31 -15.04
C SER A 40 -10.47 -8.39 -13.59
N VAL A 41 -9.16 -8.39 -13.37
CA VAL A 41 -8.60 -8.12 -12.05
C VAL A 41 -8.88 -6.64 -11.78
N ALA A 42 -9.98 -6.36 -11.08
CA ALA A 42 -10.08 -5.11 -10.37
C ALA A 42 -8.87 -5.06 -9.44
N ALA A 43 -8.01 -4.07 -9.62
CA ALA A 43 -7.00 -3.74 -8.63
C ALA A 43 -7.76 -3.23 -7.40
N VAL A 44 -8.26 -4.15 -6.59
CA VAL A 44 -8.48 -3.90 -5.17
C VAL A 44 -7.10 -3.50 -4.67
N GLY A 45 -6.97 -2.30 -4.13
CA GLY A 45 -5.75 -1.90 -3.44
C GLY A 45 -5.52 -2.87 -2.30
N VAL A 46 -4.80 -3.96 -2.57
CA VAL A 46 -4.34 -4.87 -1.54
C VAL A 46 -3.27 -4.08 -0.82
N GLN A 47 -3.62 -3.54 0.35
CA GLN A 47 -2.60 -3.09 1.29
C GLN A 47 -1.66 -4.29 1.49
N PRO A 48 -0.35 -4.13 1.26
CA PRO A 48 0.59 -5.24 1.41
C PRO A 48 0.38 -5.86 2.79
N THR A 49 0.09 -7.16 2.83
CA THR A 49 -0.26 -7.89 4.08
C THR A 49 0.97 -8.22 4.92
N GLN A 50 2.08 -7.53 4.68
CA GLN A 50 3.33 -7.64 5.42
C GLN A 50 3.66 -6.25 5.94
N ALA A 51 3.89 -6.16 7.26
CA ALA A 51 4.46 -5.00 7.92
C ALA A 51 5.58 -4.42 7.06
N ALA A 52 5.33 -3.24 6.52
CA ALA A 52 6.21 -2.56 5.60
C ALA A 52 6.90 -1.43 6.35
N ILE A 53 8.22 -1.36 6.25
CA ILE A 53 8.94 -0.20 6.73
C ILE A 53 8.71 0.92 5.75
N VAL A 54 7.81 1.83 6.10
CA VAL A 54 7.46 2.97 5.26
C VAL A 54 8.49 4.06 5.48
N ASN A 55 9.03 4.60 4.38
CA ASN A 55 10.05 5.65 4.42
C ASN A 55 9.50 6.93 3.80
N TYR A 56 9.77 8.07 4.44
CA TYR A 56 9.47 9.40 3.95
C TYR A 56 10.72 10.27 4.00
N ASN A 57 10.88 11.13 2.99
CA ASN A 57 11.69 12.33 3.10
C ASN A 57 10.75 13.51 3.36
N PHE A 58 11.22 14.48 4.14
CA PHE A 58 10.53 15.76 4.29
C PHE A 58 11.46 16.93 4.06
N ILE A 59 10.87 18.02 3.56
CA ILE A 59 11.55 19.29 3.32
C ILE A 59 10.83 20.33 4.16
N VAL A 60 11.58 21.05 4.97
CA VAL A 60 11.12 22.26 5.64
C VAL A 60 11.50 23.44 4.76
N ASP A 61 10.49 24.22 4.36
CA ASP A 61 10.62 25.48 3.64
C ASP A 61 10.39 26.64 4.64
N ALA A 62 11.45 27.13 5.29
CA ALA A 62 11.40 28.28 6.18
C ALA A 62 11.49 29.57 5.36
N THR A 63 10.40 30.35 5.34
CA THR A 63 10.23 31.55 4.51
C THR A 63 10.45 32.86 5.27
N SER A 64 10.45 32.80 6.60
CA SER A 64 10.70 33.93 7.50
C SER A 64 11.56 33.46 8.70
N GLY A 65 11.58 34.23 9.78
CA GLY A 65 12.38 33.94 10.97
C GLY A 65 13.84 34.42 10.87
N SER A 66 14.65 34.02 11.84
CA SER A 66 16.08 34.35 11.88
C SER A 66 16.89 33.49 10.90
N ASN A 67 16.35 32.32 10.55
CA ASN A 67 17.04 31.31 9.78
C ASN A 67 16.23 30.81 8.56
N PRO A 68 15.86 31.70 7.61
CA PRO A 68 15.15 31.28 6.40
C PRO A 68 16.01 30.35 5.54
N GLY A 69 15.39 29.36 4.91
CA GLY A 69 16.10 28.35 4.13
C GLY A 69 15.32 27.06 3.93
N GLN A 70 15.92 26.14 3.18
CA GLN A 70 15.43 24.78 3.03
C GLN A 70 16.25 23.82 3.89
N TYR A 71 15.55 23.00 4.66
CA TYR A 71 16.13 22.00 5.54
C TYR A 71 15.53 20.63 5.23
N PHE A 72 16.33 19.59 5.40
CA PHE A 72 16.00 18.25 4.90
C PHE A 72 15.98 17.25 6.04
N GLY A 73 14.95 16.42 6.05
CA GLY A 73 14.86 15.30 6.96
C GLY A 73 14.24 14.07 6.33
N SER A 74 14.20 13.02 7.12
CA SER A 74 13.58 11.75 6.78
C SER A 74 12.92 11.18 8.02
N LEU A 75 11.85 10.44 7.82
CA LEU A 75 11.26 9.60 8.85
C LEU A 75 10.94 8.23 8.28
N LYS A 76 10.90 7.22 9.13
CA LYS A 76 10.41 5.89 8.79
C LYS A 76 9.66 5.28 9.96
N TYR A 77 8.74 4.37 9.68
CA TYR A 77 7.93 3.70 10.70
C TYR A 77 7.47 2.32 10.22
N ASP A 78 7.08 1.46 11.17
CA ASP A 78 6.41 0.19 10.89
C ASP A 78 4.89 0.43 10.81
N ASP A 79 4.29 0.12 9.66
CA ASP A 79 2.86 0.35 9.42
C ASP A 79 1.94 -0.78 9.90
N SER A 80 2.47 -1.81 10.58
CA SER A 80 1.71 -2.98 11.02
C SER A 80 0.53 -2.68 11.96
N PHE A 81 0.57 -1.54 12.64
CA PHE A 81 -0.47 -1.09 13.58
C PHE A 81 -1.51 -0.17 12.93
N LEU A 82 -1.28 0.29 11.69
CA LEU A 82 -2.18 1.20 10.99
C LEU A 82 -3.34 0.42 10.35
N THR A 83 -4.55 0.87 10.65
CA THR A 83 -5.78 0.37 10.03
C THR A 83 -6.16 1.17 8.78
N GLY A 84 -5.66 2.41 8.66
CA GLY A 84 -5.99 3.33 7.60
C GLY A 84 -7.37 3.98 7.75
N LEU A 85 -7.93 3.99 8.97
CA LEU A 85 -9.27 4.47 9.27
C LEU A 85 -9.25 5.50 10.40
N GLY A 86 -9.85 6.68 10.16
CA GLY A 86 -9.89 7.75 11.16
C GLY A 86 -8.50 8.29 11.50
N LEU A 87 -8.40 8.95 12.67
CA LEU A 87 -7.16 9.52 13.19
C LEU A 87 -6.33 8.43 13.86
N GLU A 88 -5.09 8.28 13.42
CA GLU A 88 -4.11 7.32 13.95
C GLU A 88 -2.78 8.02 14.20
N THR A 89 -2.04 7.61 15.23
CA THR A 89 -0.71 8.14 15.56
C THR A 89 0.27 7.00 15.81
N LEU A 90 1.52 7.20 15.43
CA LEU A 90 2.63 6.29 15.71
C LEU A 90 3.76 7.06 16.38
N GLY A 91 4.27 6.52 17.48
CA GLY A 91 5.45 7.03 18.18
C GLY A 91 6.67 6.12 18.00
N VAL A 92 7.71 6.42 18.77
CA VAL A 92 8.99 5.66 18.78
C VAL A 92 8.77 4.18 19.11
N GLU A 93 7.78 3.88 19.97
CA GLU A 93 7.37 2.52 20.33
C GLU A 93 6.82 1.71 19.15
N ASN A 94 6.38 2.38 18.08
CA ASN A 94 5.93 1.77 16.83
C ASN A 94 7.03 1.78 15.75
N GLY A 95 8.29 1.98 16.14
CA GLY A 95 9.43 2.00 15.22
C GLY A 95 9.57 3.30 14.42
N LEU A 96 8.97 4.40 14.89
CA LEU A 96 9.22 5.72 14.32
C LEU A 96 10.69 6.11 14.57
N GLU A 97 11.42 6.34 13.49
CA GLU A 97 12.75 6.96 13.52
C GLU A 97 12.69 8.26 12.71
N VAL A 98 13.30 9.33 13.24
CA VAL A 98 13.33 10.66 12.63
C VAL A 98 14.77 11.12 12.48
N LYS A 99 15.10 11.77 11.36
CA LYS A 99 16.36 12.48 11.18
C LYS A 99 16.09 13.81 10.53
N PHE A 100 16.54 14.90 11.13
CA PHE A 100 16.37 16.25 10.59
C PHE A 100 17.68 17.02 10.62
N ASN A 101 18.12 17.50 9.46
CA ASN A 101 19.30 18.34 9.36
C ASN A 101 18.89 19.81 9.38
N TYR A 102 19.12 20.47 10.52
CA TYR A 102 18.78 21.87 10.74
C TYR A 102 20.02 22.64 11.20
N LEU A 103 20.33 23.74 10.49
CA LEU A 103 21.49 24.60 10.77
C LEU A 103 22.82 23.83 10.90
N GLY A 104 23.01 22.80 10.09
CA GLY A 104 24.23 21.98 10.09
C GLY A 104 24.33 20.94 11.19
N ASN A 105 23.31 20.79 12.04
CA ASN A 105 23.20 19.73 13.04
C ASN A 105 22.16 18.70 12.62
N THR A 106 22.41 17.43 12.93
CA THR A 106 21.45 16.35 12.74
C THR A 106 20.76 16.09 14.07
N TYR A 107 19.43 16.27 14.09
CA TYR A 107 18.57 15.92 15.22
C TYR A 107 17.82 14.64 14.90
N THR A 108 17.60 13.82 15.91
CA THR A 108 16.96 12.50 15.86
C THR A 108 15.76 12.45 16.78
N GLU A 109 14.94 11.41 16.72
CA GLU A 109 13.83 11.23 17.65
C GLU A 109 14.24 11.41 19.12
N GLU A 110 15.44 10.98 19.50
CA GLU A 110 16.00 11.10 20.87
C GLU A 110 16.23 12.56 21.32
N ASP A 111 16.27 13.51 20.39
CA ASP A 111 16.45 14.94 20.68
C ASP A 111 15.13 15.66 20.97
N ASP A 112 13.98 14.97 20.89
CA ASP A 112 12.70 15.53 21.33
C ASP A 112 12.71 15.75 22.85
N GLU A 113 12.27 16.92 23.31
CA GLU A 113 12.21 17.27 24.74
C GLU A 113 11.37 16.26 25.55
N PHE A 114 10.38 15.65 24.91
CA PHE A 114 9.45 14.70 25.49
C PHE A 114 9.59 13.31 24.87
N TYR A 115 10.83 12.85 24.65
CA TYR A 115 11.18 11.60 23.97
C TYR A 115 10.35 10.36 24.35
N ASP A 116 9.92 10.24 25.62
CA ASP A 116 9.10 9.10 26.07
C ASP A 116 7.70 9.03 25.42
N LEU A 117 7.23 10.15 24.84
CA LEU A 117 5.90 10.28 24.23
C LEU A 117 5.94 10.86 22.80
N TYR A 118 7.03 11.50 22.42
CA TYR A 118 7.23 12.19 21.15
C TYR A 118 8.63 11.84 20.59
N PRO A 119 8.91 12.05 19.29
CA PRO A 119 8.01 12.55 18.27
C PRO A 119 6.89 11.56 17.93
N ILE A 120 5.81 12.08 17.34
CA ILE A 120 4.75 11.26 16.75
C ILE A 120 4.50 11.66 15.30
N VAL A 121 4.10 10.68 14.51
CA VAL A 121 3.57 10.90 13.16
C VAL A 121 2.08 10.58 13.15
N SER A 122 1.27 11.42 12.50
CA SER A 122 -0.20 11.28 12.50
C SER A 122 -0.77 11.07 11.11
N PHE A 123 -1.85 10.30 11.04
CA PHE A 123 -2.57 9.96 9.84
C PHE A 123 -4.07 10.20 10.03
N ASN A 124 -4.77 10.56 8.96
CA ASN A 124 -6.22 10.52 8.94
C ASN A 124 -6.71 9.80 7.68
N ASP A 125 -7.47 8.72 7.87
CA ASP A 125 -7.95 7.84 6.80
C ASP A 125 -6.81 7.37 5.86
N GLY A 126 -5.69 6.94 6.47
CA GLY A 126 -4.49 6.48 5.78
C GLY A 126 -3.66 7.57 5.10
N LYS A 127 -4.02 8.86 5.25
CA LYS A 127 -3.25 9.99 4.72
C LYS A 127 -2.39 10.60 5.80
N LEU A 128 -1.10 10.77 5.52
CA LEU A 128 -0.17 11.46 6.40
C LEU A 128 -0.63 12.92 6.64
N LEU A 129 -0.79 13.29 7.91
CA LEU A 129 -1.01 14.66 8.35
C LEU A 129 0.32 15.37 8.57
N GLY A 130 1.26 14.68 9.22
CA GLY A 130 2.61 15.17 9.44
C GLY A 130 3.20 14.69 10.77
N LEU A 131 4.23 15.39 11.22
CA LEU A 131 5.05 15.08 12.39
C LEU A 131 4.73 16.07 13.51
N SER A 132 4.75 15.62 14.77
CA SER A 132 4.86 16.48 15.96
C SER A 132 6.22 16.19 16.58
N TYR A 133 7.13 17.15 16.51
CA TYR A 133 8.53 16.98 16.89
C TYR A 133 9.10 18.29 17.42
N PHE A 134 9.48 18.30 18.69
CA PHE A 134 9.85 19.49 19.44
C PHE A 134 11.25 19.36 20.03
N VAL A 135 12.18 20.16 19.53
CA VAL A 135 13.53 20.26 20.07
C VAL A 135 13.68 21.61 20.75
N ALA A 136 13.86 21.59 22.07
CA ALA A 136 13.92 22.79 22.91
C ALA A 136 15.01 23.76 22.42
N ASP A 137 14.67 25.06 22.43
CA ASP A 137 15.53 26.15 21.96
C ASP A 137 16.06 25.97 20.53
N LYS A 138 15.35 25.21 19.69
CA LYS A 138 15.67 25.01 18.26
C LYS A 138 14.45 25.21 17.38
N PHE A 139 13.50 24.27 17.41
CA PHE A 139 12.36 24.27 16.49
C PHE A 139 11.22 23.38 16.98
N PHE A 140 10.05 23.61 16.39
CA PHE A 140 8.93 22.69 16.43
C PHE A 140 8.44 22.41 15.01
N ILE A 141 8.22 21.14 14.67
CA ILE A 141 7.45 20.72 13.50
C ILE A 141 6.12 20.18 14.03
N GLY A 142 5.00 20.75 13.62
CA GLY A 142 3.70 20.20 14.00
C GLY A 142 2.53 21.13 13.81
N ASN A 143 1.55 20.99 14.70
CA ASN A 143 0.33 21.79 14.76
C ASN A 143 0.23 22.44 16.14
N GLU A 144 0.43 23.75 16.23
CA GLU A 144 0.40 24.48 17.51
C GLU A 144 -0.95 24.39 18.24
N ASN A 145 -2.04 24.13 17.52
CA ASN A 145 -3.37 24.02 18.12
C ASN A 145 -3.61 22.64 18.76
N ASN A 146 -2.81 21.63 18.40
CA ASN A 146 -2.93 20.29 18.94
C ASN A 146 -1.61 19.52 18.76
N LEU A 147 -0.82 19.46 19.83
CA LEU A 147 0.49 18.79 19.82
C LEU A 147 0.38 17.26 19.68
N ASP A 148 -0.78 16.68 20.01
CA ASP A 148 -1.06 15.24 19.88
C ASP A 148 -1.42 14.85 18.44
N VAL A 149 -1.40 15.80 17.51
CA VAL A 149 -1.60 15.57 16.09
C VAL A 149 -0.46 16.21 15.31
N GLY A 150 0.33 15.38 14.65
CA GLY A 150 1.39 15.80 13.77
C GLY A 150 0.88 16.72 12.65
N GLY A 151 1.76 17.63 12.23
CA GLY A 151 1.41 18.70 11.32
C GLY A 151 2.50 19.01 10.30
N ASN A 152 2.24 20.06 9.54
CA ASN A 152 3.04 20.46 8.40
C ASN A 152 3.50 21.92 8.49
N ILE A 153 3.51 22.49 9.69
CA ILE A 153 4.01 23.84 9.95
C ILE A 153 5.35 23.73 10.68
N PHE A 154 6.27 24.63 10.32
CA PHE A 154 7.58 24.74 10.94
C PHE A 154 7.66 26.02 11.76
N TYR A 155 7.99 25.86 13.02
CA TYR A 155 8.14 26.95 13.97
C TYR A 155 9.59 27.05 14.42
N GLU A 156 10.10 28.28 14.44
CA GLU A 156 11.39 28.60 15.06
C GLU A 156 11.14 28.93 16.54
N ILE A 157 12.03 28.44 17.41
CA ILE A 157 11.98 28.71 18.84
C ILE A 157 13.20 29.54 19.21
N ASP A 158 12.97 30.77 19.65
CA ASP A 158 14.00 31.64 20.21
C ASP A 158 13.71 31.90 21.69
N GLY A 159 14.42 31.17 22.55
CA GLY A 159 14.19 31.15 23.99
C GLY A 159 12.87 30.48 24.40
N SER A 160 12.82 30.09 25.68
CA SER A 160 11.90 29.12 26.28
C SER A 160 10.37 29.37 26.17
N VAL A 161 9.85 30.35 25.42
CA VAL A 161 8.40 30.65 25.44
C VAL A 161 7.76 31.06 24.11
N PHE A 162 8.51 31.38 23.04
CA PHE A 162 7.89 31.86 21.79
C PHE A 162 8.25 30.96 20.61
N ALA A 163 7.30 30.11 20.22
CA ALA A 163 7.29 29.47 18.91
C ALA A 163 6.75 30.47 17.88
N THR A 164 7.53 30.75 16.85
CA THR A 164 7.11 31.60 15.74
C THR A 164 6.92 30.75 14.51
N GLU A 165 5.74 30.77 13.90
CA GLU A 165 5.54 30.14 12.59
C GLU A 165 6.43 30.82 11.56
N VAL A 166 7.32 30.03 10.94
CA VAL A 166 8.28 30.56 9.95
C VAL A 166 8.25 29.82 8.62
N GLY A 167 7.58 28.67 8.54
CA GLY A 167 7.60 27.85 7.35
C GLY A 167 6.61 26.69 7.32
N THR A 168 6.74 25.88 6.29
CA THR A 168 5.92 24.68 6.09
C THR A 168 6.80 23.45 5.88
N VAL A 169 6.23 22.28 6.13
CA VAL A 169 6.87 20.98 5.95
C VAL A 169 6.14 20.21 4.86
N ARG A 170 6.90 19.67 3.90
CA ARG A 170 6.38 18.87 2.79
C ARG A 170 6.93 17.47 2.87
N TYR A 171 6.05 16.48 2.86
CA TYR A 171 6.39 15.07 2.98
C TYR A 171 6.33 14.36 1.63
N SER A 172 7.26 13.45 1.39
CA SER A 172 7.33 12.63 0.17
C SER A 172 7.68 11.19 0.51
N GLN A 173 6.79 10.26 0.16
CA GLN A 173 7.02 8.84 0.40
C GLN A 173 8.11 8.33 -0.55
N VAL A 174 9.06 7.55 -0.02
CA VAL A 174 10.11 6.88 -0.78
C VAL A 174 9.58 5.52 -1.25
N PRO A 175 9.47 5.26 -2.57
CA PRO A 175 8.93 4.00 -3.06
C PRO A 175 9.82 2.81 -2.68
N GLU A 176 9.20 1.72 -2.22
CA GLU A 176 9.94 0.50 -1.92
C GLU A 176 10.55 -0.14 -3.19
N PRO A 177 11.74 -0.76 -3.11
CA PRO A 177 12.41 -1.38 -4.25
C PRO A 177 11.56 -2.42 -5.00
N PHE A 178 10.67 -3.12 -4.31
CA PHE A 178 9.87 -4.20 -4.90
C PHE A 178 8.73 -3.69 -5.79
N ALA A 179 8.15 -2.52 -5.50
CA ALA A 179 7.14 -1.89 -6.36
C ALA A 179 7.70 -1.62 -7.77
N VAL A 180 8.98 -1.25 -7.87
CA VAL A 180 9.67 -1.00 -9.14
C VAL A 180 9.97 -2.30 -9.87
N SER A 181 10.35 -3.36 -9.15
CA SER A 181 10.67 -4.67 -9.73
C SER A 181 9.45 -5.35 -10.39
N GLY A 182 8.25 -5.21 -9.82
CA GLY A 182 7.02 -5.78 -10.38
C GLY A 182 6.65 -5.19 -11.75
N ILE A 183 6.85 -3.87 -11.92
CA ILE A 183 6.60 -3.18 -13.20
C ILE A 183 7.56 -3.67 -14.30
N ALA A 184 8.84 -3.89 -13.96
CA ALA A 184 9.84 -4.36 -14.91
C ALA A 184 9.55 -5.79 -15.42
N ILE A 185 9.08 -6.69 -14.54
CA ILE A 185 8.70 -8.06 -14.92
C ILE A 185 7.45 -8.05 -15.82
N ALA A 186 6.42 -7.26 -15.49
CA ALA A 186 5.22 -7.14 -16.32
C ALA A 186 5.54 -6.58 -17.72
N ALA A 187 6.42 -5.58 -17.81
CA ALA A 187 6.84 -5.01 -19.09
C ALA A 187 7.59 -6.02 -19.97
N THR A 188 8.49 -6.82 -19.39
CA THR A 188 9.25 -7.83 -20.14
C THR A 188 8.37 -8.98 -20.63
N VAL A 189 7.44 -9.47 -19.80
CA VAL A 189 6.45 -10.49 -20.21
C VAL A 189 5.53 -9.95 -21.32
N GLY A 190 5.02 -8.73 -21.17
CA GLY A 190 4.18 -8.07 -22.17
C GLY A 190 4.90 -7.89 -23.51
N LEU A 191 6.16 -7.47 -23.49
CA LEU A 191 6.97 -7.31 -24.70
C LEU A 191 7.27 -8.66 -25.37
N PHE A 192 7.54 -9.71 -24.60
CA PHE A 192 7.82 -11.05 -25.12
C PHE A 192 6.57 -11.71 -25.74
N MET A 193 5.40 -11.55 -25.11
CA MET A 193 4.12 -12.00 -25.67
C MET A 193 3.76 -11.25 -26.95
N LYS A 194 4.05 -9.95 -27.04
CA LYS A 194 3.84 -9.15 -28.26
C LYS A 194 4.77 -9.58 -29.41
N ARG A 195 6.00 -10.00 -29.10
CA ARG A 195 6.95 -10.55 -30.09
C ARG A 195 6.48 -11.90 -30.65
N LYS A 196 5.90 -12.78 -29.81
CA LYS A 196 5.35 -14.06 -30.29
C LYS A 196 4.17 -13.89 -31.25
N LYS A 197 3.29 -12.92 -31.03
CA LYS A 197 2.16 -12.65 -31.95
C LYS A 197 2.58 -12.13 -33.32
N LYS A 198 3.70 -11.40 -33.43
CA LYS A 198 4.23 -10.94 -34.74
C LYS A 198 4.93 -12.04 -35.53
N ALA A 199 5.54 -13.03 -34.87
CA ALA A 199 6.22 -14.13 -35.55
C ALA A 199 5.25 -15.18 -36.14
N THR A 200 4.02 -15.26 -35.65
CA THR A 200 3.00 -16.21 -36.16
C THR A 200 2.15 -15.63 -37.30
N LEU A 201 2.25 -14.33 -37.60
CA LEU A 201 1.53 -13.68 -38.71
C LEU A 201 2.37 -13.56 -40.01
N VAL A 202 3.56 -14.16 -40.04
CA VAL A 202 4.40 -14.30 -41.23
C VAL A 202 4.75 -15.78 -41.35
N GLY A 203 3.82 -16.56 -41.90
CA GLY A 203 3.94 -18.00 -42.14
C GLY A 203 2.80 -18.47 -43.02
#